data_AF-A0A6S4HEN3-F1
#
_entry.id   AF-A0A6S4HEN3-F1
#
_cell.length_a   1.000
_cell.length_b   1.000
_cell.length_c   1.000
_cell.angle_alpha   90.00
_cell.angle_beta   90.00
_cell.angle_gamma   90.00
#
_symmetry.space_group_name_H-M   'P 1'
#
loop_
_entity.id
_entity.type
_entity.pdbx_description
1 polymer ?
#
loop_
_entity_poly.entity_id
_entity_poly.type
_entity_poly.pdbx_seq_one_letter_code
_entity_poly.pdbx_strand_id
1 'polypeptide(L)'
;LLLGVVGQFLIMPLYAYGLSRLVSLPRALSLGLIITCSAPGGGGGYLYSLLLGGDVTLAICMTLVSTVVAAAAMPLSSAFYGWILGAHAALHVPFVKILGTLLFIAIPISLGMLVKLRLPTVAGVLLAFI
;
A
#
# COMPACT_ATOMS: atom_id res chain seq x y z
N LEU A 1 -13.68 -6.87 2.67
CA LEU A 1 -12.88 -5.66 2.36
C LEU A 1 -12.15 -5.14 3.60
N LEU A 2 -12.86 -4.67 4.64
CA LEU A 2 -12.26 -4.21 5.90
C LEU A 2 -11.29 -5.22 6.55
N LEU A 3 -11.70 -6.47 6.69
CA LEU A 3 -10.86 -7.53 7.27
C LEU A 3 -9.53 -7.70 6.55
N GLY A 4 -9.54 -7.67 5.22
CA GLY A 4 -8.29 -7.81 4.49
C GLY A 4 -7.46 -6.52 4.49
N VAL A 5 -8.06 -5.32 4.54
CA VAL A 5 -7.30 -4.07 4.71
C VAL A 5 -6.58 -4.08 6.06
N VAL A 6 -7.27 -4.51 7.12
CA VAL A 6 -6.68 -4.73 8.44
C VAL A 6 -5.58 -5.79 8.36
N GLY A 7 -5.79 -6.89 7.65
CA GLY A 7 -4.74 -7.90 7.42
C GLY A 7 -3.52 -7.34 6.70
N GLN A 8 -3.73 -6.57 5.64
CA GLN A 8 -2.67 -6.02 4.79
C GLN A 8 -1.80 -5.01 5.54
N PHE A 9 -2.39 -4.11 6.32
CA PHE A 9 -1.64 -3.02 6.97
C PHE A 9 -1.32 -3.27 8.44
N LEU A 10 -1.94 -4.26 9.07
CA LEU A 10 -1.68 -4.61 10.46
C LEU A 10 -0.91 -5.93 10.57
N ILE A 11 -1.40 -7.01 9.95
CA ILE A 11 -0.85 -8.36 10.13
C ILE A 11 0.46 -8.52 9.36
N MET A 12 0.52 -8.10 8.09
CA MET A 12 1.72 -8.22 7.25
C MET A 12 2.96 -7.48 7.81
N PRO A 13 2.88 -6.20 8.22
CA PRO A 13 4.04 -5.54 8.81
C PRO A 13 4.43 -6.11 10.18
N LEU A 14 3.47 -6.60 10.97
CA LEU A 14 3.77 -7.26 12.23
C LEU A 14 4.52 -8.59 12.00
N TYR A 15 4.08 -9.36 11.00
CA TYR A 15 4.75 -10.59 10.57
C TYR A 15 6.18 -10.30 10.07
N ALA A 16 6.32 -9.26 9.24
CA ALA A 16 7.60 -8.77 8.74
C ALA A 16 8.56 -8.39 9.88
N TYR A 17 8.05 -7.68 10.89
CA TYR A 17 8.81 -7.36 12.11
C TYR A 17 9.22 -8.61 12.89
N GLY A 18 8.29 -9.55 13.12
CA GLY A 18 8.60 -10.81 13.81
C GLY A 18 9.65 -11.63 13.08
N LEU A 19 9.51 -11.78 11.76
CA LEU A 19 10.49 -12.47 10.92
C LEU A 19 11.85 -11.78 10.95
N SER A 20 11.88 -10.44 10.91
CA SER A 20 13.12 -9.67 10.99
C SER A 20 13.90 -9.92 12.28
N ARG A 21 13.18 -10.13 13.39
CA ARG A 21 13.75 -10.46 14.70
C ARG A 21 14.24 -11.90 14.78
N LEU A 22 13.45 -12.85 14.27
CA LEU A 22 13.80 -14.28 14.27
C LEU A 22 15.07 -14.55 13.46
N VAL A 23 15.22 -13.89 12.31
CA VAL A 23 16.38 -14.04 11.41
C VAL A 23 17.52 -13.08 11.79
N SER A 24 17.34 -12.24 12.81
CA SER A 24 18.35 -11.25 13.27
C SER A 24 18.87 -10.34 12.14
N LEU A 25 17.96 -9.83 11.30
CA LEU A 25 18.34 -8.97 10.19
C LEU A 25 18.94 -7.63 10.66
N PRO A 26 19.89 -7.06 9.91
CA PRO A 26 20.36 -5.70 10.12
C PRO A 26 19.20 -4.69 10.09
N ARG A 27 19.31 -3.60 10.85
CA ARG A 27 18.23 -2.62 11.05
C ARG A 27 17.69 -2.04 9.73
N ALA A 28 18.58 -1.77 8.77
CA ALA A 28 18.21 -1.25 7.45
C ALA A 28 17.38 -2.26 6.63
N LEU A 29 17.79 -3.53 6.63
CA LEU A 29 17.07 -4.61 5.96
C LEU A 29 15.73 -4.91 6.62
N SER A 30 15.67 -4.86 7.95
CA SER A 30 14.43 -5.02 8.71
C SER A 30 13.41 -3.94 8.36
N LEU A 31 13.84 -2.68 8.27
CA LEU A 31 12.99 -1.58 7.83
C LEU A 31 12.53 -1.75 6.38
N GLY A 32 13.44 -2.09 5.46
CA GLY A 32 13.10 -2.36 4.07
C GLY A 32 12.04 -3.46 3.93
N LEU A 33 12.19 -4.54 4.70
CA LEU A 33 11.26 -5.66 4.71
C LEU A 33 9.88 -5.26 5.27
N ILE A 34 9.83 -4.51 6.37
CA ILE A 34 8.57 -4.01 6.96
C ILE A 34 7.85 -3.03 6.01
N ILE A 35 8.59 -2.11 5.37
CA ILE A 35 8.02 -1.15 4.42
C ILE A 35 7.47 -1.87 3.19
N THR A 36 8.20 -2.87 2.69
CA THR A 36 7.76 -3.70 1.56
C THR A 36 6.48 -4.46 1.90
N CYS A 37 6.40 -5.05 3.11
CA CYS A 37 5.19 -5.74 3.58
C CYS A 37 4.03 -4.79 3.93
N SER A 38 4.30 -3.49 4.13
CA SER A 38 3.26 -2.46 4.33
C SER A 38 2.71 -1.91 3.01
N ALA A 39 3.21 -2.37 1.86
CA ALA A 39 2.73 -1.93 0.56
C ALA A 39 1.32 -2.47 0.26
N PRO A 40 0.51 -1.71 -0.51
CA PRO A 40 -0.81 -2.17 -0.93
C PRO A 40 -0.69 -3.38 -1.87
N GLY A 41 -1.76 -4.17 -1.96
CA GLY A 41 -1.81 -5.30 -2.87
C GLY A 41 -1.71 -4.86 -4.34
N GLY A 42 -0.79 -5.46 -5.09
CA GLY A 42 -0.56 -5.15 -6.51
C GLY A 42 -1.46 -5.94 -7.47
N GLY A 43 -1.30 -5.67 -8.77
CA GLY A 43 -2.17 -6.23 -9.81
C GLY A 43 -2.17 -7.77 -9.96
N GLY A 44 -1.19 -8.47 -9.37
CA GLY A 44 -1.23 -9.93 -9.33
C GLY A 44 -2.44 -10.48 -8.55
N GLY A 45 -2.93 -9.77 -7.53
CA GLY A 45 -3.95 -10.30 -6.60
C GLY A 45 -5.29 -10.64 -7.27
N TYR A 46 -5.75 -9.81 -8.20
CA TYR A 46 -6.98 -10.10 -8.94
C TYR A 46 -6.80 -11.22 -9.98
N LEU A 47 -5.60 -11.37 -10.56
CA LEU A 47 -5.30 -12.46 -11.49
C LEU A 47 -5.32 -13.81 -10.77
N TYR A 48 -4.71 -13.90 -9.58
CA TYR A 48 -4.80 -15.10 -8.76
C TYR A 48 -6.22 -15.37 -8.28
N SER A 49 -6.98 -14.34 -7.93
CA SER A 49 -8.40 -14.49 -7.62
C SER A 49 -9.18 -15.08 -8.80
N LEU A 50 -8.90 -14.64 -10.03
CA LEU A 50 -9.51 -15.19 -11.24
C LEU A 50 -9.12 -16.66 -11.47
N LEU A 51 -7.83 -16.98 -11.37
CA LEU A 51 -7.31 -18.35 -11.57
C LEU A 51 -7.84 -19.35 -10.55
N LEU A 52 -8.07 -18.91 -9.31
CA LEU A 52 -8.58 -19.73 -8.21
C LEU A 52 -10.12 -19.77 -8.16
N GLY A 53 -10.83 -19.15 -9.11
CA GLY A 53 -12.29 -19.08 -9.13
C GLY A 53 -12.89 -18.21 -8.02
N GLY A 54 -12.11 -17.30 -7.45
CA GLY A 54 -12.54 -16.33 -6.45
C GLY A 54 -13.19 -15.08 -7.05
N ASP A 55 -13.71 -14.21 -6.18
CA ASP A 55 -14.39 -12.97 -6.58
C ASP A 55 -13.38 -11.89 -7.03
N VAL A 56 -13.25 -11.74 -8.35
CA VAL A 56 -12.40 -10.75 -9.00
C VAL A 56 -12.85 -9.32 -8.69
N THR A 57 -14.17 -9.08 -8.60
CA THR A 57 -14.71 -7.76 -8.27
C THR A 57 -14.30 -7.36 -6.87
N LEU A 58 -14.38 -8.28 -5.91
CA LEU A 58 -13.91 -8.06 -4.55
C LEU A 58 -12.41 -7.78 -4.52
N ALA A 59 -11.59 -8.53 -5.25
CA ALA A 59 -10.14 -8.34 -5.32
C ALA A 59 -9.77 -6.94 -5.86
N ILE A 60 -10.43 -6.49 -6.94
CA ILE A 60 -10.22 -5.16 -7.51
C ILE A 60 -10.61 -4.06 -6.51
N CYS A 61 -11.77 -4.17 -5.86
CA CYS A 61 -12.19 -3.22 -4.83
C CYS A 61 -11.19 -3.16 -3.67
N MET A 62 -10.64 -4.31 -3.29
CA MET A 62 -9.62 -4.43 -2.26
C MET A 62 -8.33 -3.69 -2.61
N THR A 63 -7.82 -3.90 -3.82
CA THR A 63 -6.63 -3.20 -4.34
C THR A 63 -6.83 -1.69 -4.38
N LEU A 64 -7.99 -1.22 -4.83
CA LEU A 64 -8.30 0.22 -4.86
C LEU A 64 -8.29 0.84 -3.46
N VAL A 65 -9.03 0.24 -2.53
CA VAL A 65 -9.11 0.78 -1.16
C VAL A 65 -7.76 0.67 -0.46
N SER A 66 -7.05 -0.44 -0.60
CA SER A 66 -5.73 -0.60 0.01
C SER A 66 -4.71 0.40 -0.56
N THR A 67 -4.78 0.75 -1.85
CA THR A 67 -3.91 1.79 -2.43
C THR A 67 -4.15 3.17 -1.81
N VAL A 68 -5.43 3.52 -1.59
CA VAL A 68 -5.79 4.79 -0.91
C VAL A 68 -5.33 4.76 0.56
N VAL A 69 -5.54 3.65 1.25
CA VAL A 69 -5.13 3.48 2.66
C VAL A 69 -3.61 3.47 2.80
N ALA A 70 -2.88 2.85 1.88
CA ALA A 70 -1.41 2.80 1.87
C ALA A 70 -0.77 4.18 1.86
N ALA A 71 -1.43 5.15 1.20
CA ALA A 71 -0.98 6.52 1.12
C ALA A 71 -0.78 7.13 2.54
N ALA A 72 -1.63 6.78 3.50
CA ALA A 72 -1.48 7.16 4.90
C ALA A 72 -0.77 6.08 5.75
N ALA A 73 -1.02 4.79 5.50
CA ALA A 73 -0.53 3.69 6.33
C ALA A 73 0.97 3.41 6.15
N MET A 74 1.52 3.47 4.94
CA MET A 74 2.95 3.25 4.70
C MET A 74 3.86 4.24 5.45
N PRO A 75 3.63 5.57 5.41
CA PRO A 75 4.48 6.50 6.16
C PRO A 75 4.30 6.36 7.67
N LEU A 76 3.09 6.04 8.14
CA LEU A 76 2.83 5.81 9.56
C LEU A 76 3.57 4.57 10.08
N SER A 77 3.53 3.46 9.34
CA SER A 77 4.30 2.24 9.64
C SER A 77 5.81 2.52 9.59
N SER A 78 6.30 3.27 8.60
CA SER A 78 7.72 3.63 8.50
C SER A 78 8.19 4.43 9.72
N ALA A 79 7.41 5.42 10.17
CA ALA A 79 7.72 6.21 11.36
C ALA A 79 7.71 5.37 12.64
N PHE A 80 6.69 4.53 12.82
CA PHE A 80 6.52 3.69 14.01
C PHE A 80 7.64 2.65 14.14
N TYR A 81 7.90 1.88 13.08
CA TYR A 81 8.95 0.86 13.11
C TYR A 81 10.35 1.47 13.06
N GLY A 82 10.54 2.62 12.41
CA GLY A 82 11.79 3.38 12.44
C GLY A 82 12.21 3.78 13.86
N TRP A 83 11.24 4.20 14.68
CA TRP A 83 11.42 4.48 16.09
C TRP A 83 11.75 3.22 16.91
N ILE A 84 10.97 2.14 16.74
CA ILE A 84 11.17 0.86 17.45
C ILE A 84 12.53 0.22 17.18
N LEU A 85 13.02 0.28 15.95
CA LEU A 85 14.28 -0.32 15.54
C LEU A 85 15.51 0.54 15.90
N GLY A 86 15.31 1.72 16.49
CA GLY A 86 16.40 2.62 16.90
C GLY A 86 17.27 3.06 15.72
N ALA A 87 16.68 3.14 14.52
CA ALA A 87 17.36 3.53 13.29
C ALA A 87 17.39 5.07 13.11
N HIS A 88 17.43 5.82 14.21
CA HIS A 88 17.46 7.28 14.22
C HIS A 88 18.71 7.88 13.53
N ALA A 89 19.80 7.11 13.42
CA ALA A 89 21.08 7.62 12.93
C ALA A 89 21.25 7.58 11.40
N ALA A 90 20.36 6.93 10.64
CA ALA A 90 20.57 6.75 9.18
C ALA A 90 19.54 7.46 8.29
N LEU A 91 18.38 7.85 8.82
CA LEU A 91 17.31 8.44 8.01
C LEU A 91 16.62 9.57 8.78
N HIS A 92 17.02 10.81 8.48
CA HIS A 92 16.14 11.97 8.63
C HIS A 92 14.87 11.67 7.80
N VAL A 93 13.81 11.16 8.44
CA VAL A 93 12.53 10.88 7.78
C VAL A 93 11.98 12.22 7.31
N PRO A 94 12.07 12.55 6.01
CA PRO A 94 11.77 13.88 5.54
C PRO A 94 10.24 13.96 5.39
N PHE A 95 9.58 14.27 6.50
CA PHE A 95 8.12 14.38 6.63
C PHE A 95 7.49 15.22 5.50
N VAL A 96 8.18 16.29 5.09
CA VAL A 96 7.77 17.18 3.99
C VAL A 96 7.76 16.46 2.64
N LYS A 97 8.74 15.57 2.39
CA LYS A 97 8.87 14.81 1.13
C LYS A 97 7.78 13.73 1.03
N ILE A 98 7.46 13.10 2.16
CA ILE A 98 6.37 12.13 2.29
C ILE A 98 5.02 12.80 2.05
N LEU A 99 4.77 13.96 2.68
CA LEU A 99 3.55 14.73 2.49
C LEU A 99 3.42 15.22 1.03
N GLY A 100 4.54 15.59 0.40
CA GLY A 100 4.61 15.96 -1.01
C GLY A 100 4.26 14.81 -1.96
N THR A 101 4.82 13.62 -1.76
CA THR A 101 4.45 12.44 -2.57
C THR A 101 3.01 12.01 -2.33
N LEU A 102 2.51 12.17 -1.11
CA LEU A 102 1.12 11.88 -0.77
C LEU A 102 0.15 12.79 -1.53
N LEU A 103 0.41 14.09 -1.53
CA LEU A 103 -0.36 15.06 -2.34
C LEU A 103 -0.25 14.77 -3.84
N PHE A 104 0.94 14.45 -4.33
CA PHE A 104 1.18 14.15 -5.73
C PHE A 104 0.41 12.91 -6.23
N ILE A 105 0.18 11.92 -5.37
CA ILE A 105 -0.59 10.72 -5.70
C ILE A 105 -2.09 10.94 -5.44
N ALA A 106 -2.45 11.64 -4.36
CA ALA A 106 -3.85 11.88 -3.98
C ALA A 106 -4.61 12.73 -5.01
N ILE A 107 -3.96 13.74 -5.60
CA ILE A 107 -4.57 14.64 -6.59
C ILE A 107 -5.01 13.88 -7.85
N PRO A 108 -4.14 13.15 -8.59
CA PRO A 108 -4.53 12.44 -9.80
C PRO A 108 -5.49 11.28 -9.55
N ILE A 109 -5.40 10.59 -8.40
CA ILE A 109 -6.37 9.55 -8.04
C ILE A 109 -7.75 10.16 -7.81
N SER A 110 -7.82 11.26 -7.06
CA SER A 110 -9.09 11.98 -6.82
C SER A 110 -9.68 12.49 -8.14
N LEU A 111 -8.83 13.00 -9.04
CA LEU A 111 -9.23 13.47 -10.36
C LEU A 111 -9.74 12.31 -11.24
N GLY A 112 -9.03 11.18 -11.26
CA GLY A 112 -9.43 9.97 -11.98
C GLY A 112 -10.75 9.38 -11.48
N MET A 113 -10.98 9.38 -10.15
CA MET A 113 -12.26 9.01 -9.57
C MET A 113 -13.39 9.98 -9.96
N LEU A 114 -13.12 11.29 -9.97
CA LEU A 114 -14.10 12.30 -10.36
C LEU A 114 -14.50 12.18 -11.83
N VAL A 115 -13.52 11.91 -12.71
CA VAL A 115 -13.75 11.66 -14.14
C VAL A 115 -14.57 10.38 -14.34
N LYS A 116 -14.25 9.30 -13.62
CA LYS A 116 -15.03 8.05 -13.65
C LYS A 116 -16.49 8.28 -13.20
N LEU A 117 -16.70 9.13 -12.20
CA LEU A 117 -18.03 9.38 -11.62
C LEU A 117 -18.89 10.28 -12.52
N ARG A 118 -18.28 11.24 -13.24
CA ARG A 118 -19.00 12.22 -14.07
C ARG A 118 -19.10 11.84 -15.55
N LEU A 119 -18.17 11.03 -16.07
CA LEU A 119 -18.06 10.69 -17.50
C LEU A 119 -17.79 9.18 -17.70
N PRO A 120 -18.80 8.31 -17.45
CA PRO A 120 -18.65 6.86 -17.56
C PRO A 120 -18.26 6.40 -18.98
N THR A 121 -18.65 7.14 -20.01
CA THR A 121 -18.36 6.85 -21.42
C THR A 121 -16.87 7.01 -21.77
N VAL A 122 -16.16 7.96 -21.15
CA VAL A 122 -14.72 8.21 -21.39
C VAL A 122 -13.87 7.23 -20.58
N ALA A 123 -14.31 6.86 -19.37
CA ALA A 123 -13.69 5.81 -18.58
C ALA A 123 -13.70 4.45 -19.31
N GLY A 124 -14.78 4.15 -20.06
CA GLY A 124 -14.86 2.94 -20.89
C GLY A 124 -13.86 2.90 -22.04
N VAL A 125 -13.60 4.04 -22.70
CA VAL A 125 -12.61 4.13 -23.79
C VAL A 125 -11.17 4.05 -23.26
N LEU A 126 -10.89 4.64 -22.10
CA LEU A 126 -9.58 4.54 -21.44
C LEU A 126 -9.29 3.13 -20.92
N LEU A 127 -10.30 2.43 -20.41
CA LEU A 127 -10.18 1.02 -20.00
C LEU A 127 -9.99 0.07 -21.19
N ALA A 128 -10.42 0.44 -22.39
CA ALA A 128 -10.19 -0.35 -23.62
C ALA A 128 -8.77 -0.19 -24.19
N PHE A 129 -7.99 0.78 -23.70
CA PHE A 129 -6.63 1.08 -24.15
C PHE A 129 -5.54 0.56 -23.19
N ILE A 130 -5.93 -0.06 -22.06
CA ILE A 130 -5.07 -0.75 -21.08
C ILE A 130 -5.32 -2.25 -21.20
#